data_AF-A0AAD4BU98-F1
#
_entry.id   AF-A0AAD4BU98-F1
#
_cell.length_a   1.000
_cell.length_b   1.000
_cell.length_c   1.000
_cell.angle_alpha   90.00
_cell.angle_beta   90.00
_cell.angle_gamma   90.00
#
_symmetry.space_group_name_H-M   'P 1'
#
loop_
_entity.id
_entity.type
_entity.pdbx_description
1 polymer ?
#
loop_
_entity_poly.entity_id
_entity_poly.type
_entity_poly.pdbx_seq_one_letter_code
_entity_poly.pdbx_strand_id
1 'polypeptide(L)'
;MDAKGDTKAALTAIKPLQDAAMRQPGLKIQILLHPKDLPQLKSAEDELLRSVDALKSRNRVFNTPPTLDELLDPPEEMEIREAELFPTGEKGKEEIVNPVQHEMAVARGEVTEIDSDEDEDPVEQCVTRVKAMQLCEELEKAVLEYADGEDLGLLKQLCCFRAQLRKQQFTGMRQTTLHELGVSRRM
;
A
#
# COMPACT_ATOMS: atom_id res chain seq x y z
N MET A 1 -10.33 -23.98 -42.37
CA MET A 1 -9.39 -24.29 -41.27
C MET A 1 -10.15 -25.14 -40.27
N ASP A 2 -9.82 -26.43 -40.17
CA ASP A 2 -10.59 -27.43 -39.41
C ASP A 2 -10.06 -27.58 -37.98
N ALA A 3 -10.42 -26.63 -37.11
CA ALA A 3 -10.04 -26.62 -35.69
C ALA A 3 -10.42 -27.91 -34.90
N LYS A 4 -11.36 -28.70 -35.43
CA LYS A 4 -11.79 -29.97 -34.83
C LYS A 4 -10.81 -31.13 -35.08
N GLY A 5 -9.96 -31.02 -36.11
CA GLY A 5 -8.86 -31.96 -36.36
C GLY A 5 -7.69 -31.72 -35.41
N ASP A 6 -7.35 -30.45 -35.20
CA ASP A 6 -6.20 -30.03 -34.40
C ASP A 6 -6.37 -30.38 -32.91
N THR A 7 -7.59 -30.28 -32.39
CA THR A 7 -7.91 -30.70 -31.01
C THR A 7 -7.71 -32.20 -30.80
N LYS A 8 -8.06 -33.04 -31.79
CA LYS A 8 -7.83 -34.49 -31.72
C LYS A 8 -6.34 -34.83 -31.82
N ALA A 9 -5.60 -34.12 -32.67
CA ALA A 9 -4.15 -34.28 -32.80
C ALA A 9 -3.43 -33.89 -31.49
N ALA A 10 -3.80 -32.76 -30.88
CA ALA A 10 -3.27 -32.32 -29.60
C ALA A 10 -3.54 -33.33 -28.47
N LEU A 11 -4.78 -33.82 -28.35
CA LEU A 11 -5.12 -34.83 -27.32
C LEU A 11 -4.38 -36.15 -27.52
N THR A 12 -4.07 -36.51 -28.76
CA THR A 12 -3.29 -37.72 -29.07
C THR A 12 -1.82 -37.53 -28.71
N ALA A 13 -1.27 -36.32 -28.90
CA ALA A 13 0.11 -35.99 -28.55
C ALA A 13 0.34 -35.83 -27.04
N ILE A 14 -0.69 -35.47 -26.25
CA ILE A 14 -0.58 -35.30 -24.80
C ILE A 14 -0.56 -36.63 -24.05
N LYS A 15 -1.27 -37.66 -24.53
CA LYS A 15 -1.36 -38.97 -23.84
C LYS A 15 0.01 -39.61 -23.55
N PRO A 16 0.97 -39.69 -24.50
CA PRO A 16 2.31 -40.21 -24.22
C PRO A 16 3.09 -39.40 -23.19
N LEU A 17 2.91 -38.07 -23.17
CA LEU A 17 3.57 -37.19 -22.20
C LEU A 17 3.00 -37.40 -20.79
N GLN A 18 1.68 -37.61 -20.69
CA GLN A 18 1.01 -37.93 -19.43
C GLN A 18 1.47 -39.29 -18.89
N ASP A 19 1.54 -40.31 -19.75
CA ASP A 19 2.03 -41.64 -19.36
C ASP A 19 3.52 -41.61 -18.97
N ALA A 20 4.34 -40.83 -19.67
CA ALA A 20 5.74 -40.63 -19.33
C ALA A 20 5.90 -39.90 -17.99
N ALA A 21 5.09 -38.87 -17.72
CA ALA A 21 5.10 -38.14 -16.45
C ALA A 21 4.69 -39.03 -15.27
N MET A 22 3.69 -39.90 -15.44
CA MET A 22 3.25 -40.84 -14.40
C MET A 22 4.27 -41.95 -14.10
N ARG A 23 5.18 -42.25 -15.04
CA ARG A 23 6.24 -43.25 -14.87
C ARG A 23 7.54 -42.69 -14.32
N GLN A 24 7.68 -41.37 -14.23
CA GLN A 24 8.82 -40.76 -13.55
C GLN A 24 8.68 -41.02 -12.05
N PRO A 25 9.68 -41.58 -11.36
CA PRO A 25 9.68 -41.61 -9.90
C PRO A 25 9.59 -40.16 -9.44
N GLY A 26 8.44 -39.78 -8.89
CA GLY A 26 8.15 -38.40 -8.51
C GLY A 26 9.34 -37.81 -7.76
N LEU A 27 9.80 -36.65 -8.23
CA LEU A 27 10.94 -35.96 -7.63
C LEU A 27 10.53 -35.58 -6.21
N LYS A 28 10.86 -36.43 -5.24
CA LYS A 28 10.66 -36.15 -3.81
C LYS A 28 11.69 -35.12 -3.41
N ILE A 29 11.37 -33.85 -3.66
CA ILE A 29 12.09 -32.74 -3.04
C ILE A 29 11.79 -32.87 -1.54
N GLN A 30 12.67 -33.54 -0.82
CA GLN A 30 12.70 -33.45 0.63
C GLN A 30 13.21 -32.04 0.93
N ILE A 31 12.27 -31.10 1.07
CA ILE A 31 12.56 -29.84 1.75
C ILE A 31 12.84 -30.26 3.18
N LEU A 32 14.13 -30.38 3.52
CA LEU A 32 14.56 -30.51 4.91
C LEU A 32 13.95 -29.31 5.64
N LEU A 33 12.92 -29.55 6.45
CA LEU A 33 12.45 -28.56 7.41
C LEU A 33 13.69 -28.10 8.18
N HIS A 34 13.94 -26.79 8.05
CA HIS A 34 15.10 -26.05 8.50
C HIS A 34 15.84 -26.64 9.71
N PRO A 35 17.19 -26.57 9.76
CA PRO A 35 17.91 -26.83 10.99
C PRO A 35 17.34 -25.91 12.08
N LYS A 36 16.76 -26.50 13.13
CA LYS A 36 16.19 -25.78 14.28
C LYS A 36 17.20 -24.90 15.02
N ASP A 37 18.49 -25.12 14.79
CA ASP A 37 19.58 -24.40 15.43
C ASP A 37 20.55 -23.87 14.38
N LEU A 38 20.26 -22.68 13.86
CA LEU A 38 21.21 -21.89 13.09
C LEU A 38 21.91 -20.96 14.08
N PRO A 39 23.21 -21.16 14.39
CA PRO A 39 23.94 -20.30 15.33
C PRO A 39 23.94 -18.83 14.90
N GLN A 40 23.90 -18.58 13.58
CA GLN A 40 23.81 -17.25 13.00
C GLN A 40 22.48 -16.56 13.33
N LEU A 41 21.38 -17.33 13.38
CA LEU A 41 20.06 -16.80 13.71
C LEU A 41 20.01 -16.35 15.17
N LYS A 42 20.47 -17.19 16.10
CA LYS A 42 20.56 -16.83 17.53
C LYS A 42 21.44 -15.60 17.75
N SER A 43 22.59 -15.53 17.06
CA SER A 43 23.46 -14.36 17.13
C SER A 43 22.77 -13.07 16.65
N ALA A 44 21.97 -13.16 15.59
CA ALA A 44 21.24 -12.02 15.04
C ALA A 44 20.09 -11.59 15.96
N GLU A 45 19.34 -12.54 16.53
CA GLU A 45 18.30 -12.29 17.53
C GLU A 45 18.88 -11.59 18.77
N ASP A 46 20.00 -12.08 19.30
CA ASP A 46 20.69 -11.49 20.44
C ASP A 46 21.22 -10.08 20.14
N GLU A 47 21.68 -9.81 18.91
CA GLU A 47 22.13 -8.49 18.48
C GLU A 47 20.97 -7.49 18.36
N LEU A 48 19.83 -7.94 17.84
CA LEU A 48 18.63 -7.14 17.75
C LEU A 48 18.11 -6.76 19.14
N LEU A 49 17.99 -7.74 20.05
CA LEU A 49 17.53 -7.49 21.41
C LEU A 49 18.46 -6.55 22.18
N ARG A 50 19.79 -6.71 22.04
CA ARG A 50 20.76 -5.77 22.61
C ARG A 50 20.60 -4.35 22.08
N SER A 51 20.24 -4.20 20.81
CA SER A 51 19.98 -2.89 20.20
C SER A 51 18.72 -2.25 20.77
N VAL A 52 17.67 -3.04 20.99
CA VAL A 52 16.43 -2.60 21.64
C VAL A 52 16.69 -2.16 23.08
N ASP A 53 17.47 -2.92 23.85
CA ASP A 53 17.87 -2.56 25.21
C ASP A 53 18.71 -1.27 25.24
N ALA A 54 19.63 -1.12 24.29
CA ALA A 54 20.41 0.11 24.14
C ALA A 54 19.51 1.32 23.85
N LEU A 55 18.49 1.16 23.00
CA LEU A 55 17.49 2.20 22.75
C LEU A 55 16.67 2.50 24.01
N LYS A 56 16.30 1.46 24.78
CA LYS A 56 15.56 1.61 26.02
C LYS A 56 16.35 2.38 27.07
N SER A 57 17.64 2.06 27.26
CA SER A 57 18.53 2.76 28.20
C SER A 57 18.72 4.24 27.86
N ARG A 58 18.55 4.61 26.59
CA ARG A 58 18.60 5.99 26.09
C ARG A 58 17.24 6.69 26.08
N ASN A 59 16.21 6.10 26.69
CA ASN A 59 14.83 6.59 26.70
C ASN A 59 14.26 6.82 25.28
N ARG A 60 14.67 6.00 24.30
CA ARG A 60 14.14 6.05 22.92
C ARG A 60 12.95 5.11 22.71
N VAL A 61 12.80 4.10 23.57
CA VAL A 61 11.63 3.20 23.63
C VAL A 61 10.83 3.53 24.88
N PHE A 62 9.59 3.96 24.70
CA PHE A 62 8.65 4.23 25.79
C PHE A 62 7.94 2.94 26.19
N ASN A 63 7.53 2.82 27.46
CA ASN A 63 6.85 1.63 28.00
C ASN A 63 7.69 0.34 27.93
N THR A 64 7.05 -0.82 28.04
CA THR A 64 7.70 -2.13 27.95
C THR A 64 8.31 -2.31 26.55
N PRO A 65 9.59 -2.72 26.43
CA PRO A 65 10.18 -3.06 25.13
C PRO A 65 9.37 -4.18 24.44
N PRO A 66 9.17 -4.10 23.12
CA PRO A 66 8.46 -5.13 22.37
C PRO A 66 9.27 -6.43 22.35
N THR A 67 8.56 -7.55 22.29
CA THR A 67 9.18 -8.88 22.15
C THR A 67 9.71 -9.10 20.73
N LEU A 68 10.54 -10.12 20.54
CA LEU A 68 11.04 -10.47 19.20
C LEU A 68 9.89 -10.78 18.24
N ASP A 69 8.88 -11.51 18.70
CA ASP A 69 7.70 -11.85 17.90
C ASP A 69 6.91 -10.59 17.52
N GLU A 70 6.72 -9.66 18.45
CA GLU A 70 6.06 -8.37 18.18
C GLU A 70 6.84 -7.48 17.21
N LEU A 71 8.17 -7.63 17.12
CA LEU A 71 9.01 -6.91 16.17
C LEU A 71 8.98 -7.52 14.77
N LEU A 72 8.83 -8.84 14.67
CA LEU A 72 8.82 -9.58 13.41
C LEU A 72 7.42 -9.62 12.78
N ASP A 73 6.40 -9.78 13.62
CA ASP A 73 4.99 -9.83 13.23
C ASP A 73 4.19 -8.86 14.12
N PRO A 74 4.32 -7.54 13.87
CA PRO A 74 3.59 -6.54 14.64
C PRO A 74 2.08 -6.68 14.43
N PRO A 75 1.26 -6.57 15.49
CA PRO A 75 -0.19 -6.73 15.40
C PRO A 75 -0.84 -5.69 14.48
N GLU A 76 -0.24 -4.51 14.33
CA GLU A 76 -0.70 -3.47 13.42
C GLU A 76 -0.60 -3.89 11.95
N GLU A 77 0.38 -4.72 11.57
CA GLU A 77 0.49 -5.24 10.21
C GLU A 77 -0.52 -6.35 9.92
N MET A 78 -1.01 -7.05 10.95
CA MET A 78 -2.09 -8.04 10.76
C MET A 78 -3.40 -7.37 10.33
N GLU A 79 -3.74 -6.22 10.91
CA GLU A 79 -4.95 -5.46 10.54
C GLU A 79 -4.90 -4.99 9.07
N ILE A 80 -3.71 -4.66 8.55
CA ILE A 80 -3.50 -4.24 7.16
C ILE A 80 -3.55 -5.42 6.19
N ARG A 81 -3.22 -6.65 6.63
CA ARG A 81 -3.39 -7.86 5.80
C ARG A 81 -4.86 -8.23 5.64
N GLU A 82 -5.68 -7.95 6.65
CA GLU A 82 -7.12 -8.21 6.62
C GLU A 82 -7.90 -7.10 5.91
N ALA A 83 -7.48 -5.84 6.04
CA ALA A 83 -7.97 -4.76 5.20
C ALA A 83 -7.38 -4.93 3.80
N GLU A 84 -8.19 -5.36 2.83
CA GLU A 84 -7.84 -5.43 1.40
C GLU A 84 -7.47 -4.04 0.84
N LEU A 85 -6.32 -3.49 1.24
CA LEU A 85 -5.86 -2.15 0.86
C LEU A 85 -5.49 -2.08 -0.62
N PHE A 86 -5.28 -3.25 -1.23
CA PHE A 86 -5.14 -3.42 -2.66
C PHE A 86 -6.25 -4.40 -3.08
N PRO A 87 -7.16 -4.01 -4.00
CA PRO A 87 -8.10 -4.95 -4.59
C PRO A 87 -7.30 -5.99 -5.37
N THR A 88 -6.87 -7.04 -4.67
CA THR A 88 -6.07 -8.12 -5.23
C THR A 88 -7.06 -9.09 -5.84
N GLY A 89 -7.49 -8.78 -7.06
CA GLY A 89 -8.55 -9.48 -7.78
C GLY A 89 -8.79 -8.86 -9.14
N GLU A 90 -9.78 -9.36 -9.88
CA GLU A 90 -10.13 -8.85 -11.22
C GLU A 90 -10.45 -7.35 -11.20
N LYS A 91 -11.07 -6.88 -10.11
CA LYS A 91 -11.47 -5.48 -9.91
C LYS A 91 -10.29 -4.50 -9.87
N GLY A 92 -9.19 -4.86 -9.19
CA GLY A 92 -7.99 -4.02 -9.15
C GLY A 92 -7.18 -4.04 -10.44
N LYS A 93 -7.33 -5.10 -11.25
CA LYS A 93 -6.74 -5.15 -12.59
C LYS A 93 -7.51 -4.26 -13.56
N GLU A 94 -8.84 -4.27 -13.53
CA GLU A 94 -9.67 -3.37 -14.35
C GLU A 94 -9.42 -1.89 -14.06
N GLU A 95 -9.26 -1.53 -12.79
CA GLU A 95 -9.00 -0.14 -12.39
C GLU A 95 -7.66 0.41 -12.92
N ILE A 96 -6.68 -0.47 -13.16
CA ILE A 96 -5.38 -0.10 -13.74
C ILE A 96 -5.40 -0.23 -15.28
N VAL A 97 -6.10 -1.23 -15.82
CA VAL A 97 -6.12 -1.51 -17.27
C VAL A 97 -7.00 -0.52 -18.03
N ASN A 98 -8.16 -0.15 -17.48
CA ASN A 98 -9.12 0.72 -18.17
C ASN A 98 -8.59 2.14 -18.46
N PRO A 99 -7.91 2.85 -17.52
CA PRO A 99 -7.34 4.16 -17.81
C PRO A 99 -6.25 4.09 -18.88
N VAL A 100 -5.40 3.06 -18.83
CA VAL A 100 -4.31 2.87 -19.80
C VAL A 100 -4.86 2.56 -21.19
N GLN A 101 -5.89 1.72 -21.29
CA GLN A 101 -6.55 1.44 -22.57
C GLN A 101 -7.26 2.67 -23.13
N HIS A 102 -7.88 3.48 -22.28
CA HIS A 102 -8.50 4.74 -22.67
C HIS A 102 -7.46 5.73 -23.20
N GLU A 103 -6.34 5.93 -22.50
CA GLU A 103 -5.25 6.80 -22.94
C GLU A 103 -4.65 6.33 -24.28
N MET A 104 -4.49 5.01 -24.45
CA MET A 104 -4.05 4.43 -25.73
C MET A 104 -5.05 4.62 -26.88
N ALA A 105 -6.36 4.60 -26.60
CA ALA A 105 -7.41 4.83 -27.60
C ALA A 105 -7.52 6.32 -27.99
N VAL A 106 -7.34 7.23 -27.02
CA VAL A 106 -7.23 8.68 -27.25
C VAL A 106 -6.00 8.99 -28.10
N ALA A 107 -4.84 8.41 -27.78
CA ALA A 107 -3.61 8.60 -28.56
C ALA A 107 -3.70 8.06 -30.01
N ARG A 108 -4.55 7.07 -30.24
CA ARG A 108 -4.84 6.52 -31.58
C ARG A 108 -5.90 7.31 -32.35
N GLY A 109 -6.52 8.31 -31.72
CA GLY A 109 -7.60 9.11 -32.32
C GLY A 109 -8.92 8.33 -32.46
N GLU A 110 -9.09 7.24 -31.72
CA GLU A 110 -10.33 6.43 -31.74
C GLU A 110 -11.41 7.00 -30.81
N VAL A 111 -11.05 7.93 -29.92
CA VAL A 111 -11.95 8.68 -29.04
C VAL A 111 -11.76 10.17 -29.33
N THR A 112 -12.80 10.82 -29.87
CA THR A 112 -12.82 12.28 -30.03
C THR A 112 -13.34 12.88 -28.74
N GLU A 113 -12.48 13.58 -27.99
CA GLU A 113 -12.93 14.44 -26.89
C GLU A 113 -13.86 15.51 -27.47
N ILE A 114 -15.13 15.46 -27.09
CA ILE A 114 -16.09 16.52 -27.40
C ILE A 114 -15.87 17.57 -26.31
N ASP A 115 -15.18 18.65 -26.64
CA ASP A 115 -15.19 19.88 -25.85
C ASP A 115 -16.65 20.36 -25.80
N SER A 116 -17.32 20.07 -24.70
CA SER A 116 -18.68 20.52 -24.47
C SER A 116 -18.61 21.97 -24.01
N ASP A 117 -18.93 22.87 -24.93
CA ASP A 117 -19.07 24.32 -24.72
C ASP A 117 -20.01 24.64 -23.54
N GLU A 118 -19.57 25.61 -22.74
CA GLU A 118 -20.29 26.50 -21.82
C GLU A 118 -21.65 26.05 -21.27
N ASP A 119 -21.62 25.49 -20.05
CA ASP A 119 -22.65 25.76 -19.06
C ASP A 119 -22.00 26.61 -17.94
N GLU A 120 -22.62 27.75 -17.61
CA GLU A 120 -22.23 28.62 -16.49
C GLU A 120 -22.16 27.80 -15.19
N ASP A 121 -20.94 27.49 -14.75
CA ASP A 121 -20.72 26.85 -13.45
C ASP A 121 -21.25 27.77 -12.33
N PRO A 122 -22.13 27.26 -11.44
CA PRO A 122 -22.55 28.00 -10.26
C PRO A 122 -21.37 28.06 -9.29
N VAL A 123 -20.46 29.03 -9.48
CA VAL A 123 -19.28 29.37 -8.65
C VAL A 123 -19.07 28.36 -7.54
N GLU A 124 -18.55 27.18 -7.92
CA GLU A 124 -18.34 26.10 -6.99
C GLU A 124 -17.34 26.65 -5.98
N GLN A 125 -17.78 26.83 -4.74
CA GLN A 125 -16.89 27.31 -3.68
C GLN A 125 -15.88 26.20 -3.43
N CYS A 126 -14.83 26.19 -4.23
CA CYS A 126 -13.77 25.23 -4.16
C CYS A 126 -13.18 25.36 -2.75
N VAL A 127 -13.49 24.38 -1.89
CA VAL A 127 -13.04 24.39 -0.51
C VAL A 127 -11.52 24.29 -0.58
N THR A 128 -10.85 25.40 -0.31
CA THR A 128 -9.39 25.41 -0.31
C THR A 128 -8.88 24.37 0.69
N ARG A 129 -7.73 23.78 0.41
CA ARG A 129 -7.11 22.77 1.27
C ARG A 129 -7.02 23.20 2.74
N VAL A 130 -6.70 24.48 2.97
CA VAL A 130 -6.65 25.09 4.31
C VAL A 130 -8.03 25.10 4.96
N LYS A 131 -9.07 25.47 4.22
CA LYS A 131 -10.45 25.46 4.67
C LYS A 131 -10.94 24.03 4.96
N ALA A 132 -10.55 23.05 4.14
CA ALA A 132 -10.85 21.63 4.38
C ALA A 132 -10.22 21.13 5.70
N MET A 133 -8.97 21.52 6.00
CA MET A 133 -8.32 21.17 7.27
C MET A 133 -9.01 21.81 8.48
N GLN A 134 -9.43 23.08 8.36
CA GLN A 134 -10.17 23.78 9.42
C GLN A 134 -11.52 23.12 9.70
N LEU A 135 -12.26 22.74 8.64
CA LEU A 135 -13.51 22.01 8.78
C LEU A 135 -13.32 20.67 9.48
N CYS A 136 -12.25 19.93 9.18
CA CYS A 136 -11.93 18.70 9.90
C CYS A 136 -11.71 18.96 11.40
N GLU A 137 -11.00 20.02 11.76
CA GLU A 137 -10.77 20.39 13.16
C GLU A 137 -12.06 20.79 13.90
N GLU A 138 -12.99 21.48 13.23
CA GLU A 138 -14.28 21.82 13.81
C GLU A 138 -15.18 20.59 13.99
N LEU A 139 -15.22 19.71 12.99
CA LEU A 139 -15.95 18.44 13.07
C LEU A 139 -15.36 17.51 14.14
N GLU A 140 -14.03 17.41 14.27
CA GLU A 140 -13.40 16.62 15.33
C GLU A 140 -13.84 17.07 16.73
N LYS A 141 -13.93 18.40 16.95
CA LYS A 141 -14.42 18.96 18.22
C LYS A 141 -15.89 18.68 18.45
N ALA A 142 -16.72 18.85 17.42
CA ALA A 142 -18.14 18.55 17.51
C ALA A 142 -18.39 17.07 17.80
N VAL A 143 -17.64 16.17 17.17
CA VAL A 143 -17.72 14.74 17.49
C VAL A 143 -17.31 14.52 18.95
N LEU A 144 -16.21 15.10 19.44
CA LEU A 144 -15.84 14.95 20.86
C LEU A 144 -16.87 15.50 21.86
N GLU A 145 -17.66 16.51 21.47
CA GLU A 145 -18.63 17.18 22.34
C GLU A 145 -20.02 16.50 22.32
N TYR A 146 -20.41 15.92 21.18
CA TYR A 146 -21.77 15.43 20.95
C TYR A 146 -21.88 13.91 20.66
N ALA A 147 -20.75 13.20 20.47
CA ALA A 147 -20.74 11.77 20.23
C ALA A 147 -20.92 10.94 21.50
N ASP A 148 -21.85 9.98 21.45
CA ASP A 148 -21.95 8.91 22.44
C ASP A 148 -21.31 7.63 21.89
N GLY A 149 -20.12 7.28 22.39
CA GLY A 149 -19.47 5.95 22.27
C GLY A 149 -19.15 5.42 20.87
N GLU A 150 -20.17 5.17 20.05
CA GLU A 150 -20.10 4.54 18.72
C GLU A 150 -19.60 5.52 17.63
N ASP A 151 -19.74 6.83 17.85
CA ASP A 151 -19.35 7.90 16.91
C ASP A 151 -17.83 8.19 16.84
N LEU A 152 -17.01 7.47 17.63
CA LEU A 152 -15.54 7.59 17.58
C LEU A 152 -14.95 7.10 16.25
N GLY A 153 -15.70 6.31 15.47
CA GLY A 153 -15.32 5.93 14.12
C GLY A 153 -15.17 7.14 13.19
N LEU A 154 -16.06 8.12 13.31
CA LEU A 154 -16.01 9.37 12.53
C LEU A 154 -14.79 10.21 12.92
N LEU A 155 -14.45 10.26 14.21
CA LEU A 155 -13.25 10.95 14.70
C LEU A 155 -11.96 10.38 14.07
N LYS A 156 -11.86 9.04 14.00
CA LYS A 156 -10.72 8.35 13.36
C LYS A 156 -10.61 8.74 11.88
N GLN A 157 -11.72 8.72 11.15
CA GLN A 157 -11.75 9.09 9.73
C GLN A 157 -11.34 10.54 9.48
N LEU A 158 -11.87 11.49 10.27
CA LEU A 158 -11.51 12.90 10.18
C LEU A 158 -10.02 13.14 10.45
N CYS A 159 -9.48 12.47 11.47
CA CYS A 159 -8.05 12.54 11.78
C CYS A 159 -7.18 12.03 10.62
N CYS A 160 -7.54 10.87 10.05
CA CYS A 160 -6.83 10.28 8.91
C CYS A 160 -6.88 11.20 7.68
N PHE A 161 -8.06 11.74 7.36
CA PHE A 161 -8.24 12.65 6.23
C PHE A 161 -7.42 13.93 6.41
N ARG A 162 -7.45 14.55 7.60
CA ARG A 162 -6.62 15.73 7.90
C ARG A 162 -5.12 15.41 7.79
N ALA A 163 -4.67 14.24 8.23
CA ALA A 163 -3.28 13.80 8.09
C ALA A 163 -2.87 13.68 6.61
N GLN A 164 -3.75 13.15 5.75
CA GLN A 164 -3.53 13.12 4.30
C GLN A 164 -3.47 14.54 3.71
N LEU A 165 -4.36 15.44 4.14
CA LEU A 165 -4.32 16.85 3.76
C LEU A 165 -3.03 17.55 4.23
N ARG A 166 -2.42 17.16 5.34
CA ARG A 166 -1.09 17.65 5.71
C ARG A 166 0.00 17.03 4.84
N LYS A 167 -0.04 15.72 4.62
CA LYS A 167 0.96 14.98 3.83
C LYS A 167 1.12 15.57 2.43
N GLN A 168 0.03 15.80 1.68
CA GLN A 168 0.19 16.34 0.33
C GLN A 168 0.54 17.86 0.30
N GLN A 169 0.46 18.58 1.42
CA GLN A 169 1.04 19.93 1.54
C GLN A 169 2.58 19.84 1.56
N PHE A 170 3.12 18.83 2.23
CA PHE A 170 4.56 18.61 2.30
C PHE A 170 5.15 17.97 1.04
N THR A 171 4.39 17.17 0.28
CA THR A 171 4.89 16.61 -0.99
C THR A 171 5.16 17.67 -2.05
N GLY A 172 4.56 18.86 -1.94
CA GLY A 172 4.88 20.02 -2.79
C GLY A 172 6.04 20.88 -2.28
N MET A 173 6.52 20.66 -1.04
CA MET A 173 7.63 21.42 -0.47
C MET A 173 8.95 20.72 -0.78
N ARG A 174 9.69 21.25 -1.75
CA ARG A 174 11.11 20.90 -1.93
C ARG A 174 11.85 21.26 -0.64
N GLN A 175 12.58 20.29 -0.10
CA GLN A 175 13.49 20.50 1.02
C GLN A 175 14.53 21.55 0.60
N THR A 176 14.43 22.77 1.11
CA THR A 176 15.47 23.77 0.93
C THR A 176 16.67 23.31 1.76
N THR A 177 17.77 23.03 1.08
CA THR A 177 18.99 22.61 1.76
C THR A 177 19.59 23.81 2.48
N LEU A 178 20.16 23.60 3.66
CA LEU A 178 20.73 24.65 4.54
C LEU A 178 21.75 25.57 3.84
N HIS A 179 22.30 25.17 2.69
CA HIS A 179 23.19 25.98 1.88
C HIS A 179 22.51 27.20 1.22
N GLU A 180 21.19 27.19 1.04
CA GLU A 180 20.44 28.31 0.43
C GLU A 180 20.19 29.47 1.40
N LEU A 181 20.30 29.24 2.72
CA LEU A 181 20.17 30.28 3.76
C LEU A 181 21.51 30.92 4.16
N GLY A 182 22.61 30.54 3.50
CA GLY A 182 23.99 30.86 3.89
C GLY A 182 24.69 31.98 3.13
N VAL A 183 23.99 32.83 2.37
CA VAL A 183 24.62 33.96 1.66
C VAL A 183 23.92 35.28 1.95
N SER A 184 23.92 35.71 3.21
CA SER A 184 23.83 37.15 3.53
C SER A 184 24.32 37.43 4.94
N ARG A 185 25.65 37.40 5.11
CA ARG A 185 26.39 38.13 6.14
C ARG A 185 27.88 38.06 5.83
N ARG A 186 28.33 38.97 4.97
CA ARG A 186 29.70 39.51 5.01
C ARG A 186 29.57 41.02 4.99
N MET A 187 29.79 41.62 6.15
CA MET A 187 30.43 42.93 6.25
C MET A 187 31.94 42.72 6.15
#